data_AF-A0A7C5TQD6-F1
#
_entry.id   AF-A0A7C5TQD6-F1
#
_cell.length_a   1.000
_cell.length_b   1.000
_cell.length_c   1.000
_cell.angle_alpha   90.00
_cell.angle_beta   90.00
_cell.angle_gamma   90.00
#
_symmetry.space_group_name_H-M   'P 1'
#
loop_
_entity.id
_entity.type
_entity.pdbx_description
1 polymer ?
#
loop_
_entity_poly.entity_id
_entity_poly.type
_entity_poly.pdbx_seq_one_letter_code
_entity_poly.pdbx_strand_id
1 'polypeptide(L)' 'VKKNNARRVYVQLPEGLKTSAIDIAEKIESETGAVVLTQVDPCYGACDINEDEIEKLGVDMIIHFGHTPFEKK' A
#
# COMPACT_ATOMS: atom_id res chain seq x y z
N VAL A 1 -1.72 1.99 -10.33
CA VAL A 1 -1.25 0.64 -10.74
C VAL A 1 -1.07 0.53 -12.26
N LYS A 2 -2.13 0.37 -13.07
CA LYS A 2 -2.02 0.20 -14.56
C LYS A 2 -1.12 1.24 -15.26
N LYS A 3 -1.34 2.53 -14.99
CA LYS A 3 -0.55 3.63 -15.56
C LYS A 3 0.96 3.52 -15.26
N ASN A 4 1.31 3.01 -14.08
CA ASN A 4 2.69 2.86 -13.65
C ASN A 4 3.27 1.49 -14.02
N ASN A 5 2.48 0.60 -14.66
CA ASN A 5 2.86 -0.77 -14.96
C ASN A 5 3.44 -1.54 -13.74
N ALA A 6 2.97 -1.21 -12.55
CA ALA A 6 3.43 -1.81 -11.29
C ALA A 6 2.99 -3.29 -11.23
N ARG A 7 3.92 -4.17 -10.90
CA ARG A 7 3.71 -5.62 -10.77
C ARG A 7 3.63 -6.06 -9.32
N ARG A 8 4.24 -5.33 -8.41
CA ARG A 8 4.15 -5.52 -6.95
C ARG A 8 3.72 -4.22 -6.30
N VAL A 9 2.59 -4.27 -5.60
CA VAL A 9 1.98 -3.10 -4.97
C VAL A 9 1.91 -3.31 -3.47
N TYR A 10 2.49 -2.40 -2.71
CA TYR A 10 2.34 -2.35 -1.26
C TYR A 10 1.11 -1.52 -0.89
N VAL A 11 0.22 -2.07 -0.06
CA VAL A 11 -1.00 -1.40 0.40
C VAL A 11 -0.90 -1.20 1.91
N GLN A 12 -0.98 0.05 2.35
CA GLN A 12 -1.01 0.43 3.75
C GLN A 12 -2.37 1.06 4.09
N LEU A 13 -3.02 0.52 5.12
CA LEU A 13 -4.36 0.92 5.56
C LEU A 13 -4.32 1.35 7.03
N PRO A 14 -5.05 2.40 7.42
CA PRO A 14 -5.31 2.69 8.83
C PRO A 14 -6.20 1.60 9.43
N GLU A 15 -6.16 1.44 10.75
CA GLU A 15 -6.90 0.40 11.49
C GLU A 15 -8.37 0.29 11.08
N GLY A 16 -9.07 1.43 10.96
CA GLY A 16 -10.48 1.47 10.60
C GLY A 16 -10.79 0.96 9.18
N LEU A 17 -9.79 0.81 8.31
CA LEU A 17 -9.94 0.33 6.93
C LEU A 17 -9.35 -1.08 6.72
N LYS A 18 -8.73 -1.68 7.74
CA LYS A 18 -8.14 -3.04 7.62
C LYS A 18 -9.19 -4.12 7.38
N THR A 19 -10.43 -3.92 7.81
CA THR A 19 -11.54 -4.84 7.51
C THR A 19 -11.83 -4.95 6.01
N SER A 20 -11.48 -3.92 5.22
CA SER A 20 -11.60 -3.90 3.76
C SER A 20 -10.29 -4.28 3.05
N ALA A 21 -9.25 -4.70 3.78
CA ALA A 21 -7.94 -5.00 3.21
C ALA A 21 -7.97 -6.07 2.13
N ILE A 22 -8.72 -7.15 2.38
CA ILE A 22 -8.85 -8.28 1.44
C ILE A 22 -9.57 -7.82 0.17
N ASP A 23 -10.72 -7.15 0.31
CA ASP A 23 -11.50 -6.66 -0.84
C ASP A 23 -10.69 -5.68 -1.70
N ILE A 24 -9.91 -4.79 -1.07
CA ILE A 24 -9.03 -3.84 -1.78
C ILE A 24 -7.94 -4.59 -2.54
N ALA A 25 -7.28 -5.55 -1.89
CA ALA A 25 -6.24 -6.36 -2.51
C ALA A 25 -6.81 -7.15 -3.70
N GLU A 26 -7.87 -7.93 -3.51
CA GLU A 26 -8.52 -8.71 -4.57
C GLU A 26 -8.94 -7.84 -5.76
N LYS A 27 -9.46 -6.63 -5.51
CA LYS A 27 -9.83 -5.72 -6.58
C LYS A 27 -8.62 -5.22 -7.37
N ILE A 28 -7.52 -4.86 -6.68
CA ILE A 28 -6.29 -4.45 -7.36
C ILE A 28 -5.72 -5.62 -8.17
N GLU A 29 -5.62 -6.81 -7.58
CA GLU A 29 -5.06 -7.98 -8.24
C GLU A 29 -5.89 -8.39 -9.47
N SER A 30 -7.21 -8.50 -9.33
CA SER A 30 -8.11 -8.88 -10.43
C SER A 30 -8.14 -7.87 -11.58
N GLU A 31 -8.09 -6.57 -11.29
CA GLU A 31 -8.14 -5.55 -12.34
C GLU A 31 -6.78 -5.34 -13.03
N THR A 32 -5.65 -5.64 -12.36
CA THR A 32 -4.32 -5.21 -12.80
C THR A 32 -3.34 -6.34 -13.04
N GLY A 33 -3.55 -7.52 -12.46
CA GLY A 33 -2.60 -8.64 -12.45
C GLY A 33 -1.35 -8.41 -11.61
N ALA A 34 -1.27 -7.32 -10.86
CA ALA A 34 -0.21 -7.08 -9.89
C ALA A 34 -0.39 -7.98 -8.66
N VAL A 35 0.71 -8.30 -7.98
CA VAL A 35 0.70 -8.93 -6.66
C VAL A 35 0.55 -7.84 -5.60
N VAL A 36 -0.38 -8.01 -4.67
CA VAL A 36 -0.59 -7.05 -3.57
C VAL A 36 0.03 -7.56 -2.27
N LEU A 37 0.81 -6.71 -1.62
CA LEU A 37 1.38 -6.91 -0.29
C LEU A 37 0.69 -5.94 0.66
N THR A 38 -0.13 -6.44 1.57
CA THR A 38 -0.87 -5.58 2.51
C THR A 38 -0.17 -5.52 3.87
N GLN A 39 0.05 -4.30 4.37
CA GLN A 39 0.60 -4.09 5.71
C GLN A 39 -0.36 -4.60 6.79
N VAL A 40 0.17 -5.35 7.75
CA VAL A 40 -0.58 -5.84 8.92
C VAL A 40 -0.32 -5.03 10.20
N ASP A 41 0.83 -4.39 10.32
CA ASP A 41 1.16 -3.55 11.48
C ASP A 41 0.24 -2.33 11.57
N PRO A 42 0.03 -1.76 12.77
CA PRO A 42 -0.71 -0.51 12.92
C PRO A 42 -0.15 0.60 12.03
N CYS A 43 -1.03 1.47 11.54
CA CYS A 43 -0.67 2.66 10.78
C CYS A 43 -1.35 3.87 11.43
N TYR A 44 -0.54 4.79 11.97
CA TYR A 44 -1.03 5.94 12.73
C TYR A 44 -1.03 7.26 11.94
N GLY A 45 -0.45 7.28 10.73
CA GLY A 45 -0.39 8.48 9.91
C GLY A 45 0.46 8.36 8.64
N ALA A 46 0.51 9.43 7.85
CA ALA A 46 1.31 9.50 6.62
C ALA A 46 2.83 9.48 6.85
N CYS A 47 3.30 9.76 8.07
CA CYS A 47 4.71 9.64 8.44
C CYS A 47 5.14 8.18 8.69
N ASP A 48 4.18 7.25 8.80
CA ASP A 48 4.38 5.87 9.23
C ASP A 48 4.68 4.93 8.05
N ILE A 49 5.36 5.46 7.02
CA ILE A 49 5.80 4.70 5.86
C ILE A 49 7.24 4.24 6.12
N ASN A 50 7.44 2.93 6.26
CA ASN A 50 8.76 2.34 6.45
C ASN A 50 9.44 2.10 5.09
N GLU A 51 10.13 3.13 4.58
CA GLU A 51 10.82 3.10 3.29
C GLU A 51 11.83 1.93 3.19
N ASP A 52 12.61 1.67 4.25
CA ASP A 52 13.62 0.60 4.29
C ASP A 52 13.01 -0.81 4.14
N GLU A 53 11.85 -1.04 4.75
CA GLU A 53 11.14 -2.31 4.65
C GLU A 53 10.57 -2.51 3.25
N ILE A 54 9.93 -1.47 2.73
CA ILE A 54 9.30 -1.46 1.41
C ILE A 54 10.35 -1.68 0.32
N GLU A 55 11.52 -1.04 0.42
CA GLU A 55 12.63 -1.25 -0.51
C GLU A 55 13.10 -2.71 -0.52
N LYS A 56 13.21 -3.35 0.66
CA LYS A 56 13.61 -4.77 0.77
C LYS A 56 12.57 -5.72 0.19
N LEU A 57 11.30 -5.35 0.20
CA LEU A 57 10.22 -6.13 -0.40
C LEU A 57 10.22 -6.04 -1.94
N GLY A 58 10.96 -5.09 -2.52
CA GLY A 58 11.07 -4.92 -3.96
C GLY A 58 9.72 -4.62 -4.61
N VAL A 59 8.95 -3.71 -4.00
CA VAL A 59 7.66 -3.26 -4.53
C VAL A 59 7.85 -2.10 -5.50
N ASP A 60 6.98 -2.03 -6.51
CA ASP A 60 7.07 -1.01 -7.56
C ASP A 60 6.24 0.24 -7.22
N MET A 61 5.30 0.10 -6.28
CA MET A 61 4.35 1.15 -5.94
C MET A 61 3.79 0.96 -4.53
N ILE A 62 3.60 2.08 -3.82
CA ILE A 62 2.90 2.13 -2.54
C ILE A 62 1.54 2.80 -2.74
N ILE A 63 0.50 2.24 -2.13
CA ILE A 63 -0.80 2.87 -1.97
C ILE A 63 -1.07 3.02 -0.47
N HIS A 64 -0.98 4.26 0.00
CA HIS A 64 -1.20 4.63 1.39
C HIS A 64 -2.57 5.30 1.54
N PHE A 65 -3.48 4.64 2.25
CA PHE A 65 -4.85 5.11 2.41
C PHE A 65 -5.03 6.00 3.64
N GLY A 66 -6.06 6.86 3.59
CA GLY A 66 -6.56 7.59 4.75
C GLY A 66 -5.76 8.83 5.15
N HIS A 67 -4.61 9.09 4.53
CA HIS A 67 -3.77 10.23 4.88
C HIS A 67 -3.34 11.01 3.65
N THR A 68 -3.16 12.32 3.82
CA THR A 68 -2.54 13.20 2.82
C THR A 68 -1.03 12.95 2.78
N PRO A 69 -0.36 13.19 1.64
CA PRO A 69 1.09 13.05 1.55
C PRO A 69 1.80 13.81 2.67
N PHE A 70 2.77 13.15 3.31
CA PHE A 70 3.62 13.80 4.30
C PHE A 70 4.80 14.47 3.60
N GLU A 71 4.86 15.79 3.65
CA GLU A 71 6.00 16.54 3.13
C GLU A 71 7.06 16.66 4.24
N LYS A 72 8.12 15.86 4.15
CA LYS A 72 9.33 16.04 4.97
C LYS A 72 10.01 17.33 4.53
N LYS A 73 10.13 18.31 5.45
CA LYS A 73 10.92 19.54 5.23
C LYS A 73 12.42 19.27 5.36
#